data_AF-A0A9X5XIU5-F1
#
_entry.id   AF-A0A9X5XIU5-F1
#
_cell.length_a   1.000
_cell.length_b   1.000
_cell.length_c   1.000
_cell.angle_alpha   90.00
_cell.angle_beta   90.00
_cell.angle_gamma   90.00
#
_symmetry.space_group_name_H-M   'P 1'
#
loop_
_entity.id
_entity.type
_entity.pdbx_description
1 polymer ?
#
loop_
_entity_poly.entity_id
_entity_poly.type
_entity_poly.pdbx_seq_one_letter_code
_entity_poly.pdbx_strand_id
1 'polypeptide(L)'
;GVHGKPGATGVRDPYFPKMGNGGYDVTHYALTLSYDPKARHLDGTAEITARATQNLSAFDLDLKGLDVAAVTVEGKEARWNRAAQELTVRPHTDLDKGETFRATVRYSGTPETLTDRDGSREGWLPTADGALALGEPTGSMAWFPGNHHPSDKATYDIAVTVPKNLQAVSNGELTSETTAADGRRTFTWHTAEPMASYVATVAIGRYDITRSTTKNGLPVYVAVDPTQTAAAKKVLSEIPEIMDWEAYNFGPYPFSATGAI
;
A
#
# COMPACT_ATOMS: atom_id res chain seq x y z
N GLY A 1 -11.99 -33.98 -1.23
CA GLY A 1 -12.20 -33.41 -2.57
C GLY A 1 -12.11 -31.91 -2.48
N VAL A 2 -12.29 -31.16 -3.57
CA VAL A 2 -12.49 -29.70 -3.47
C VAL A 2 -13.90 -29.47 -2.91
N HIS A 3 -14.00 -28.78 -1.77
CA HIS A 3 -15.26 -28.52 -1.06
C HIS A 3 -15.66 -27.03 -1.11
N GLY A 4 -14.73 -26.12 -1.44
CA GLY A 4 -14.96 -24.69 -1.63
C GLY A 4 -15.24 -24.28 -3.08
N LYS A 5 -15.67 -23.03 -3.26
CA LYS A 5 -15.83 -22.39 -4.58
C LYS A 5 -14.78 -21.28 -4.76
N PRO A 6 -14.38 -20.93 -5.99
CA PRO A 6 -13.58 -19.74 -6.22
C PRO A 6 -14.28 -18.48 -5.72
N GLY A 7 -13.49 -17.52 -5.23
CA GLY A 7 -13.89 -16.14 -5.05
C GLY A 7 -14.32 -15.49 -6.37
N ALA A 8 -14.87 -14.28 -6.28
CA ALA A 8 -15.20 -13.50 -7.48
C ALA A 8 -13.99 -12.66 -7.90
N THR A 9 -13.69 -12.60 -9.20
CA THR A 9 -12.61 -11.79 -9.82
C THR A 9 -13.02 -10.30 -9.98
N GLY A 10 -13.81 -9.77 -9.05
CA GLY A 10 -14.50 -8.49 -9.19
C GLY A 10 -15.60 -8.28 -8.16
N VAL A 11 -15.74 -7.06 -7.63
CA VAL A 11 -16.86 -6.69 -6.74
C VAL A 11 -18.08 -6.09 -7.47
N ARG A 12 -18.04 -6.06 -8.81
CA ARG A 12 -19.08 -5.51 -9.69
C ARG A 12 -19.29 -3.99 -9.53
N ASP A 13 -18.20 -3.25 -9.35
CA ASP A 13 -18.24 -1.79 -9.37
C ASP A 13 -18.72 -1.28 -10.76
N PRO A 14 -19.67 -0.33 -10.82
CA PRO A 14 -20.22 0.15 -12.08
C PRO A 14 -19.24 0.99 -12.91
N TYR A 15 -18.23 1.60 -12.30
CA TYR A 15 -17.20 2.41 -12.95
C TYR A 15 -15.95 1.57 -13.27
N PHE A 16 -15.59 0.66 -12.37
CA PHE A 16 -14.39 -0.18 -12.45
C PHE A 16 -14.73 -1.67 -12.26
N PRO A 17 -15.39 -2.32 -13.23
CA PRO A 17 -15.95 -3.67 -13.06
C PRO A 17 -14.90 -4.79 -12.85
N LYS A 18 -13.62 -4.46 -13.04
CA LYS A 18 -12.48 -5.36 -12.82
C LYS A 18 -11.75 -5.10 -11.50
N MET A 19 -12.19 -4.15 -10.69
CA MET A 19 -11.57 -3.87 -9.40
C MET A 19 -12.10 -4.80 -8.32
N GLY A 20 -11.18 -5.18 -7.44
CA GLY A 20 -11.43 -5.91 -6.23
C GLY A 20 -11.85 -7.35 -6.47
N ASN A 21 -11.97 -8.08 -5.38
CA ASN A 21 -12.13 -9.52 -5.36
C ASN A 21 -13.13 -9.90 -4.28
N GLY A 22 -13.92 -10.92 -4.54
CA GLY A 22 -14.98 -11.40 -3.65
C GLY A 22 -14.63 -12.72 -2.98
N GLY A 23 -15.34 -13.01 -1.89
CA GLY A 23 -15.21 -14.27 -1.16
C GLY A 23 -14.26 -14.22 0.04
N TYR A 24 -13.56 -13.10 0.23
CA TYR A 24 -12.78 -12.78 1.42
C TYR A 24 -12.85 -11.27 1.74
N ASP A 25 -12.33 -10.90 2.91
CA ASP A 25 -12.26 -9.54 3.46
C ASP A 25 -10.85 -9.33 4.01
N VAL A 26 -10.11 -8.32 3.51
CA VAL A 26 -8.72 -8.10 3.94
C VAL A 26 -8.69 -7.26 5.20
N THR A 27 -8.00 -7.78 6.22
CA THR A 27 -7.89 -7.12 7.52
C THR A 27 -6.56 -6.38 7.70
N HIS A 28 -5.49 -6.86 7.07
CA HIS A 28 -4.15 -6.29 7.22
C HIS A 28 -3.24 -6.59 6.02
N TYR A 29 -2.43 -5.60 5.63
CA TYR A 29 -1.31 -5.75 4.72
C TYR A 29 0.00 -5.46 5.45
N ALA A 30 0.92 -6.44 5.47
CA ALA A 30 2.31 -6.22 5.83
C ALA A 30 3.15 -6.23 4.54
N LEU A 31 3.66 -5.06 4.15
CA LEU A 31 4.41 -4.83 2.93
C LEU A 31 5.88 -4.60 3.25
N THR A 32 6.75 -5.49 2.80
CA THR A 32 8.21 -5.31 2.85
C THR A 32 8.73 -5.01 1.46
N LEU A 33 9.22 -3.80 1.25
CA LEU A 33 9.64 -3.28 -0.04
C LEU A 33 11.13 -2.91 -0.01
N SER A 34 11.82 -3.11 -1.13
CA SER A 34 13.13 -2.55 -1.40
C SER A 34 13.09 -1.92 -2.78
N TYR A 35 13.50 -0.66 -2.89
CA TYR A 35 13.49 0.06 -4.16
C TYR A 35 14.85 0.67 -4.48
N ASP A 36 15.35 0.39 -5.69
CA ASP A 36 16.51 1.07 -6.27
C ASP A 36 16.05 2.02 -7.39
N PRO A 37 16.05 3.35 -7.16
CA PRO A 37 15.66 4.32 -8.18
C PRO A 37 16.56 4.32 -9.42
N LYS A 38 17.84 3.92 -9.30
CA LYS A 38 18.76 3.87 -10.45
C LYS A 38 18.40 2.73 -11.39
N ALA A 39 18.09 1.57 -10.83
CA ALA A 39 17.64 0.41 -11.59
C ALA A 39 16.14 0.48 -11.95
N ARG A 40 15.39 1.35 -11.27
CA ARG A 40 13.91 1.40 -11.25
C ARG A 40 13.31 0.05 -10.87
N HIS A 41 13.99 -0.68 -10.00
CA HIS A 41 13.64 -2.04 -9.62
C HIS A 41 13.07 -2.05 -8.20
N LEU A 42 11.93 -2.71 -8.05
CA LEU A 42 11.27 -2.97 -6.78
C LEU A 42 11.35 -4.47 -6.48
N ASP A 43 11.76 -4.81 -5.28
CA ASP A 43 11.59 -6.14 -4.69
C ASP A 43 10.56 -6.04 -3.57
N GLY A 44 9.56 -6.91 -3.58
CA GLY A 44 8.42 -6.86 -2.70
C GLY A 44 8.08 -8.21 -2.07
N THR A 45 7.69 -8.17 -0.81
CA THR A 45 6.94 -9.24 -0.16
C THR A 45 5.70 -8.63 0.45
N ALA A 46 4.53 -9.08 -0.01
CA ALA A 46 3.25 -8.70 0.55
C ALA A 46 2.69 -9.88 1.34
N GLU A 47 2.43 -9.65 2.61
CA GLU A 47 1.75 -10.59 3.49
C GLU A 47 0.36 -10.03 3.81
N ILE A 48 -0.67 -10.75 3.36
CA ILE A 48 -2.06 -10.31 3.35
C ILE A 48 -2.82 -11.18 4.32
N THR A 49 -3.34 -10.59 5.39
CA THR A 49 -4.21 -11.27 6.36
C THR A 49 -5.67 -11.00 6.00
N ALA A 50 -6.42 -12.05 5.70
CA ALA A 50 -7.80 -11.94 5.25
C ALA A 50 -8.72 -12.93 5.98
N ARG A 51 -10.02 -12.65 5.99
CA ARG A 51 -11.06 -13.56 6.48
C ARG A 51 -11.90 -14.06 5.31
N ALA A 52 -12.01 -15.37 5.16
CA ALA A 52 -12.87 -15.97 4.15
C ALA A 52 -14.35 -15.71 4.48
N THR A 53 -15.13 -15.20 3.53
CA THR A 53 -16.57 -14.94 3.69
C THR A 53 -17.44 -16.10 3.17
N GLN A 54 -16.79 -17.08 2.55
CA GLN A 54 -17.34 -18.35 2.07
C GLN A 54 -16.26 -19.45 2.13
N ASN A 55 -16.63 -20.71 1.87
CA ASN A 55 -15.63 -21.75 1.64
C ASN A 55 -14.92 -21.47 0.31
N LEU A 56 -13.61 -21.21 0.35
CA LEU A 56 -12.81 -20.77 -0.80
C LEU A 56 -11.87 -21.88 -1.29
N SER A 57 -12.02 -22.25 -2.56
CA SER A 57 -11.03 -23.10 -3.25
C SER A 57 -10.03 -22.32 -4.11
N ALA A 58 -10.27 -21.02 -4.28
CA ALA A 58 -9.37 -20.06 -4.89
C ALA A 58 -9.79 -18.64 -4.49
N PHE A 59 -8.86 -17.70 -4.53
CA PHE A 59 -9.13 -16.27 -4.42
C PHE A 59 -8.18 -15.51 -5.34
N ASP A 60 -8.52 -14.27 -5.66
CA ASP A 60 -7.78 -13.46 -6.61
C ASP A 60 -7.19 -12.22 -5.95
N LEU A 61 -6.06 -11.74 -6.45
CA LEU A 61 -5.39 -10.50 -6.05
C LEU A 61 -5.07 -9.68 -7.31
N ASP A 62 -5.22 -8.37 -7.23
CA ASP A 62 -4.83 -7.45 -8.28
C ASP A 62 -3.33 -7.12 -8.17
N LEU A 63 -2.55 -7.35 -9.24
CA LEU A 63 -1.14 -6.94 -9.37
C LEU A 63 -0.78 -6.74 -10.84
N LYS A 64 -0.23 -5.57 -11.18
CA LYS A 64 0.12 -5.18 -12.55
C LYS A 64 1.60 -4.87 -12.71
N GLY A 65 2.17 -5.29 -13.84
CA GLY A 65 3.54 -4.98 -14.27
C GLY A 65 4.65 -5.79 -13.60
N LEU A 66 4.52 -6.09 -12.30
CA LEU A 66 5.53 -6.79 -11.51
C LEU A 66 5.44 -8.31 -11.65
N ASP A 67 6.57 -9.02 -11.56
CA ASP A 67 6.64 -10.48 -11.69
C ASP A 67 6.50 -11.19 -10.36
N VAL A 68 5.63 -12.21 -10.30
CA VAL A 68 5.41 -13.04 -9.12
C VAL A 68 6.39 -14.20 -9.13
N ALA A 69 7.20 -14.31 -8.08
CA ALA A 69 8.17 -15.39 -7.91
C ALA A 69 7.59 -16.57 -7.11
N ALA A 70 6.79 -16.28 -6.08
CA ALA A 70 6.20 -17.30 -5.23
C ALA A 70 4.93 -16.80 -4.54
N VAL A 71 4.00 -17.73 -4.28
CA VAL A 71 2.80 -17.50 -3.47
C VAL A 71 2.67 -18.64 -2.46
N THR A 72 2.45 -18.28 -1.20
CA THR A 72 2.11 -19.23 -0.14
C THR A 72 0.81 -18.82 0.54
N VAL A 73 0.05 -19.80 1.03
CA VAL A 73 -1.13 -19.61 1.89
C VAL A 73 -0.95 -20.47 3.13
N GLU A 74 -1.06 -19.88 4.32
CA GLU A 74 -0.77 -20.54 5.60
C GLU A 74 0.62 -21.19 5.63
N GLY A 75 1.61 -20.50 5.04
CA GLY A 75 2.99 -20.97 4.94
C GLY A 75 3.22 -22.16 4.00
N LYS A 76 2.19 -22.66 3.32
CA LYS A 76 2.29 -23.73 2.33
C LYS A 76 2.27 -23.16 0.92
N GLU A 77 3.04 -23.75 0.01
CA GLU A 77 3.04 -23.37 -1.40
C GLU A 77 1.63 -23.47 -1.99
N ALA A 78 1.20 -22.40 -2.64
CA ALA A 78 -0.07 -22.32 -3.35
C ALA A 78 0.17 -22.42 -4.85
N ARG A 79 -0.76 -23.06 -5.57
CA ARG A 79 -0.76 -22.97 -7.04
C ARG A 79 -1.30 -21.62 -7.44
N TRP A 80 -0.74 -20.99 -8.47
CA TRP A 80 -1.22 -19.70 -8.94
C TRP A 80 -1.09 -19.58 -10.45
N ASN A 81 -1.89 -18.71 -11.05
CA ASN A 81 -1.71 -18.23 -12.41
C ASN A 81 -1.98 -16.72 -12.45
N ARG A 82 -1.51 -16.06 -13.51
CA ARG A 82 -1.76 -14.63 -13.70
C ARG A 82 -2.29 -14.37 -15.09
N ALA A 83 -3.35 -13.56 -15.18
CA ALA A 83 -3.92 -13.09 -16.44
C ALA A 83 -4.11 -11.57 -16.38
N ALA A 84 -3.30 -10.83 -17.15
CA ALA A 84 -3.20 -9.38 -17.03
C ALA A 84 -2.90 -8.96 -15.57
N GLN A 85 -3.79 -8.18 -14.94
CA GLN A 85 -3.64 -7.75 -13.55
C GLN A 85 -4.13 -8.77 -12.52
N GLU A 86 -4.84 -9.83 -12.93
CA GLU A 86 -5.46 -10.79 -12.01
C GLU A 86 -4.49 -11.91 -11.64
N LEU A 87 -4.18 -12.08 -10.36
CA LEU A 87 -3.42 -13.20 -9.80
C LEU A 87 -4.39 -14.15 -9.07
N THR A 88 -4.78 -15.25 -9.71
CA THR A 88 -5.59 -16.29 -9.07
C THR A 88 -4.71 -17.22 -8.24
N VAL A 89 -5.02 -17.33 -6.95
CA VAL A 89 -4.31 -18.15 -5.97
C VAL A 89 -5.19 -19.33 -5.56
N ARG A 90 -4.63 -20.54 -5.60
CA ARG A 90 -5.26 -21.80 -5.20
C ARG A 90 -4.50 -22.40 -4.02
N PRO A 91 -5.03 -22.30 -2.79
CA PRO A 91 -4.37 -22.86 -1.61
C PRO A 91 -4.29 -24.39 -1.71
N HIS A 92 -3.35 -24.99 -0.99
CA HIS A 92 -3.21 -26.46 -0.94
C HIS A 92 -4.45 -27.13 -0.32
N THR A 93 -5.04 -26.48 0.69
CA THR A 93 -6.27 -26.89 1.35
C THR A 93 -7.27 -25.74 1.18
N ASP A 94 -8.51 -26.05 0.82
CA ASP A 94 -9.58 -25.06 0.74
C ASP A 94 -9.73 -24.35 2.09
N LEU A 95 -10.03 -23.05 2.04
CA LEU A 95 -10.24 -22.22 3.24
C LEU A 95 -11.70 -22.27 3.63
N ASP A 96 -11.98 -22.48 4.91
CA ASP A 96 -13.35 -22.56 5.41
C ASP A 96 -13.97 -21.17 5.61
N LYS A 97 -15.29 -21.06 5.43
CA LYS A 97 -16.00 -19.82 5.72
C LYS A 97 -15.74 -19.38 7.17
N GLY A 98 -15.30 -18.14 7.34
CA GLY A 98 -14.98 -17.55 8.63
C GLY A 98 -13.56 -17.85 9.10
N GLU A 99 -12.76 -18.61 8.35
CA GLU A 99 -11.33 -18.78 8.63
C GLU A 99 -10.58 -17.47 8.35
N THR A 100 -9.65 -17.12 9.24
CA THR A 100 -8.64 -16.09 8.96
C THR A 100 -7.40 -16.79 8.40
N PHE A 101 -6.92 -16.31 7.26
CA PHE A 101 -5.77 -16.86 6.57
C PHE A 101 -4.79 -15.76 6.16
N ARG A 102 -3.57 -16.18 5.84
CA ARG A 102 -2.43 -15.36 5.44
C ARG A 102 -1.92 -15.84 4.09
N ALA A 103 -1.97 -14.95 3.12
CA ALA A 103 -1.35 -15.13 1.82
C ALA A 103 -0.05 -14.32 1.75
N THR A 104 1.06 -14.95 1.38
CA THR A 104 2.34 -14.25 1.18
C THR A 104 2.73 -14.34 -0.29
N VAL A 105 2.91 -13.19 -0.94
CA VAL A 105 3.32 -13.05 -2.33
C VAL A 105 4.70 -12.43 -2.37
N ARG A 106 5.66 -13.10 -3.01
CA ARG A 106 6.98 -12.54 -3.34
C ARG A 106 6.99 -12.13 -4.80
N TYR A 107 7.38 -10.89 -5.05
CA TYR A 107 7.32 -10.29 -6.37
C TYR A 107 8.46 -9.28 -6.58
N SER A 108 8.78 -9.01 -7.84
CA SER A 108 9.83 -8.06 -8.18
C SER A 108 9.68 -7.52 -9.60
N GLY A 109 10.36 -6.43 -9.93
CA GLY A 109 10.48 -5.94 -11.30
C GLY A 109 10.44 -4.42 -11.37
N THR A 110 10.08 -3.89 -12.53
CA THR A 110 9.92 -2.45 -12.75
C THR A 110 8.44 -2.09 -12.57
N PRO A 111 8.06 -1.44 -11.46
CA PRO A 111 6.67 -0.98 -11.27
C PRO A 111 6.32 0.10 -12.29
N GLU A 112 5.05 0.14 -12.70
CA GLU A 112 4.59 0.96 -13.83
C GLU A 112 3.85 2.22 -13.39
N THR A 113 4.01 3.30 -14.15
CA THR A 113 3.04 4.41 -14.16
C THR A 113 1.83 3.97 -14.97
N LEU A 114 0.65 4.05 -14.37
CA LEU A 114 -0.60 3.85 -15.08
C LEU A 114 -1.13 5.21 -15.56
N THR A 115 -1.89 5.19 -16.65
CA THR A 115 -2.51 6.40 -17.20
C THR A 115 -3.99 6.11 -17.41
N ASP A 116 -4.82 6.90 -16.76
CA ASP A 116 -6.27 6.79 -16.89
C ASP A 116 -6.78 7.34 -18.22
N ARG A 117 -8.05 7.06 -18.51
CA ARG A 117 -8.71 7.52 -19.73
C ARG A 117 -8.75 9.05 -19.86
N ASP A 118 -8.73 9.76 -18.74
CA ASP A 118 -8.68 11.22 -18.69
C ASP A 118 -7.26 11.80 -18.80
N GLY A 119 -6.24 10.94 -18.89
CA GLY A 119 -4.83 11.31 -18.99
C GLY A 119 -4.15 11.57 -17.66
N SER A 120 -4.85 11.40 -16.53
CA SER A 120 -4.23 11.43 -15.20
C SER A 120 -3.25 10.27 -15.06
N ARG A 121 -2.22 10.44 -14.23
CA ARG A 121 -1.18 9.41 -13.98
C ARG A 121 -1.25 8.96 -12.54
N GLU A 122 -1.24 7.65 -12.36
CA GLU A 122 -1.30 6.97 -11.08
C GLU A 122 -0.31 5.79 -11.06
N GLY A 123 -0.33 5.00 -9.99
CA GLY A 123 0.57 3.87 -9.79
C GLY A 123 1.94 4.33 -9.33
N TRP A 124 2.99 3.80 -9.93
CA TRP A 124 4.36 4.12 -9.56
C TRP A 124 4.91 5.23 -10.45
N LEU A 125 5.15 6.41 -9.87
CA LEU A 125 5.62 7.60 -10.57
C LEU A 125 7.10 7.84 -10.25
N PRO A 126 8.05 7.55 -11.17
CA PRO A 126 9.46 7.86 -10.95
C PRO A 126 9.66 9.37 -10.81
N THR A 127 10.44 9.78 -9.81
CA THR A 127 10.92 11.17 -9.63
C THR A 127 12.39 11.27 -10.04
N ALA A 128 13.00 12.45 -9.87
CA ALA A 128 14.40 12.65 -10.22
C ALA A 128 15.36 11.82 -9.35
N ASP A 129 14.98 11.51 -8.11
CA ASP A 129 15.81 10.80 -7.13
C ASP A 129 15.15 9.62 -6.44
N GLY A 130 13.88 9.34 -6.74
CA GLY A 130 13.13 8.22 -6.18
C GLY A 130 11.83 7.96 -6.93
N ALA A 131 10.73 7.85 -6.20
CA ALA A 131 9.42 7.58 -6.76
C ALA A 131 8.28 7.97 -5.79
N LEU A 132 7.09 8.14 -6.34
CA LEU A 132 5.85 8.33 -5.60
C LEU A 132 4.83 7.27 -6.04
N ALA A 133 4.25 6.56 -5.08
CA ALA A 133 3.15 5.63 -5.30
C ALA A 133 1.82 6.34 -5.04
N LEU A 134 1.05 6.59 -6.11
CA LEU A 134 -0.30 7.15 -6.06
C LEU A 134 -1.31 6.06 -6.39
N GLY A 135 -2.27 5.80 -5.51
CA GLY A 135 -3.15 4.64 -5.64
C GLY A 135 -4.51 4.90 -6.28
N GLU A 136 -4.96 6.16 -6.41
CA GLU A 136 -6.33 6.48 -6.85
C GLU A 136 -6.47 6.66 -8.37
N PRO A 137 -7.49 6.03 -9.00
CA PRO A 137 -8.41 5.02 -8.45
C PRO A 137 -7.85 3.60 -8.36
N THR A 138 -6.93 3.21 -9.25
CA THR A 138 -6.48 1.81 -9.43
C THR A 138 -4.97 1.59 -9.25
N GLY A 139 -4.21 2.67 -9.07
CA GLY A 139 -2.75 2.69 -9.05
C GLY A 139 -2.08 1.76 -8.05
N SER A 140 -2.76 1.36 -6.97
CA SER A 140 -2.17 0.49 -5.95
C SER A 140 -1.68 -0.86 -6.50
N MET A 141 -2.36 -1.39 -7.52
CA MET A 141 -1.96 -2.64 -8.17
C MET A 141 -0.59 -2.56 -8.87
N ALA A 142 -0.07 -1.35 -9.11
CA ALA A 142 1.24 -1.17 -9.74
C ALA A 142 2.42 -1.40 -8.79
N TRP A 143 2.19 -1.57 -7.48
CA TRP A 143 3.28 -1.68 -6.51
C TRP A 143 3.07 -2.71 -5.38
N PHE A 144 1.84 -3.19 -5.14
CA PHE A 144 1.61 -4.35 -4.28
C PHE A 144 0.40 -5.18 -4.75
N PRO A 145 0.39 -6.50 -4.49
CA PRO A 145 -0.76 -7.34 -4.75
C PRO A 145 -1.82 -7.12 -3.66
N GLY A 146 -3.09 -6.98 -4.04
CA GLY A 146 -4.15 -6.78 -3.05
C GLY A 146 -5.57 -6.91 -3.59
N ASN A 147 -6.53 -6.80 -2.68
CA ASN A 147 -7.93 -6.58 -3.03
C ASN A 147 -8.15 -5.08 -3.25
N HIS A 148 -7.93 -4.59 -4.47
CA HIS A 148 -7.97 -3.16 -4.73
C HIS A 148 -9.38 -2.68 -5.01
N HIS A 149 -10.13 -2.42 -3.93
CA HIS A 149 -11.41 -1.73 -4.00
C HIS A 149 -11.68 -0.95 -2.70
N PRO A 150 -12.23 0.28 -2.77
CA PRO A 150 -12.44 1.12 -1.58
C PRO A 150 -13.40 0.55 -0.53
N SER A 151 -14.21 -0.45 -0.88
CA SER A 151 -15.08 -1.15 0.07
C SER A 151 -14.34 -2.13 0.99
N ASP A 152 -13.13 -2.55 0.63
CA ASP A 152 -12.30 -3.48 1.43
C ASP A 152 -11.14 -2.71 2.05
N LYS A 153 -11.38 -2.16 3.24
CA LYS A 153 -10.39 -1.36 3.97
C LYS A 153 -9.60 -2.25 4.92
N ALA A 154 -8.29 -2.01 4.98
CA ALA A 154 -7.39 -2.80 5.81
C ALA A 154 -6.46 -1.91 6.65
N THR A 155 -5.82 -2.51 7.63
CA THR A 155 -4.69 -1.90 8.35
C THR A 155 -3.37 -2.18 7.63
N TYR A 156 -2.31 -1.41 7.89
CA TYR A 156 -1.07 -1.50 7.12
C TYR A 156 0.17 -1.42 7.99
N ASP A 157 1.14 -2.31 7.72
CA ASP A 157 2.54 -2.15 8.08
C ASP A 157 3.36 -2.07 6.79
N ILE A 158 4.07 -0.96 6.58
CA ILE A 158 4.83 -0.70 5.35
C ILE A 158 6.28 -0.44 5.71
N ALA A 159 7.15 -1.40 5.41
CA ALA A 159 8.59 -1.32 5.58
C ALA A 159 9.27 -1.11 4.22
N VAL A 160 9.92 0.05 4.04
CA VAL A 160 10.55 0.42 2.76
C VAL A 160 12.05 0.59 2.94
N THR A 161 12.82 -0.18 2.18
CA THR A 161 14.28 -0.12 2.15
C THR A 161 14.78 0.64 0.93
N VAL A 162 15.65 1.63 1.15
CA VAL A 162 16.16 2.55 0.12
C VAL A 162 17.67 2.78 0.25
N PRO A 163 18.36 3.27 -0.80
CA PRO A 163 19.76 3.69 -0.71
C PRO A 163 20.03 4.71 0.40
N LYS A 164 21.28 4.72 0.91
CA LYS A 164 21.75 5.52 2.07
C LYS A 164 21.29 6.99 2.12
N ASN A 165 21.22 7.65 0.98
CA ASN A 165 20.95 9.09 0.91
C ASN A 165 19.48 9.44 0.66
N LEU A 166 18.59 8.45 0.71
CA LEU A 166 17.16 8.62 0.52
C LEU A 166 16.40 8.33 1.82
N GLN A 167 15.16 8.80 1.84
CA GLN A 167 14.16 8.52 2.85
C GLN A 167 12.94 7.89 2.17
N ALA A 168 12.17 7.12 2.94
CA ALA A 168 10.86 6.63 2.53
C ALA A 168 9.79 7.08 3.53
N VAL A 169 8.73 7.71 3.02
CA VAL A 169 7.59 8.22 3.78
C VAL A 169 6.34 7.46 3.35
N SER A 170 5.50 7.08 4.31
CA SER A 170 4.26 6.33 4.08
C SER A 170 3.20 6.74 5.11
N ASN A 171 2.04 6.08 5.09
CA ASN A 171 0.90 6.41 5.95
C ASN A 171 1.12 6.03 7.41
N GLY A 172 0.48 6.77 8.31
CA GLY A 172 0.45 6.47 9.75
C GLY A 172 1.71 6.94 10.47
N GLU A 173 2.13 6.17 11.47
CA GLU A 173 3.26 6.52 12.34
C GLU A 173 4.56 5.84 11.89
N LEU A 174 5.67 6.58 11.87
CA LEU A 174 7.01 6.01 11.69
C LEU A 174 7.42 5.30 12.98
N THR A 175 7.38 3.97 12.98
CA THR A 175 7.66 3.13 14.16
C THR A 175 9.11 2.68 14.24
N SER A 176 9.82 2.63 13.12
CA SER A 176 11.22 2.21 13.09
C SER A 176 12.01 2.85 11.94
N GLU A 177 13.26 3.18 12.21
CA GLU A 177 14.26 3.55 11.21
C GLU A 177 15.56 2.77 11.49
N THR A 178 16.02 2.00 10.52
CA THR A 178 17.25 1.19 10.67
C THR A 178 18.21 1.42 9.50
N THR A 179 19.50 1.24 9.75
CA THR A 179 20.54 1.34 8.72
C THR A 179 21.33 0.03 8.70
N ALA A 180 21.38 -0.62 7.54
CA ALA A 180 22.16 -1.83 7.31
C ALA A 180 23.66 -1.53 7.17
N ALA A 181 24.50 -2.56 7.28
CA ALA A 181 25.96 -2.41 7.17
C ALA A 181 26.43 -1.87 5.80
N ASP A 182 25.67 -2.13 4.73
CA ASP A 182 25.88 -1.59 3.39
C ASP A 182 25.40 -0.13 3.23
N GLY A 183 24.84 0.45 4.30
CA GLY A 183 24.33 1.81 4.35
C GLY A 183 22.90 2.00 3.85
N ARG A 184 22.22 0.96 3.33
CA ARG A 184 20.78 1.06 3.01
C ARG A 184 19.97 1.34 4.26
N ARG A 185 18.89 2.10 4.11
CA ARG A 185 18.01 2.53 5.21
C ARG A 185 16.64 1.91 5.04
N THR A 186 16.05 1.43 6.12
CA THR A 186 14.70 0.88 6.15
C THR A 186 13.83 1.71 7.09
N PHE A 187 12.68 2.15 6.58
CA PHE A 187 11.67 2.93 7.32
C PHE A 187 10.41 2.08 7.44
N THR A 188 9.94 1.85 8.67
CA THR A 188 8.72 1.09 8.94
C THR A 188 7.63 2.02 9.43
N TRP A 189 6.51 2.00 8.73
CA TRP A 189 5.33 2.81 8.98
C TRP A 189 4.16 1.92 9.38
N HIS A 190 3.39 2.35 10.36
CA HIS A 190 2.24 1.61 10.89
C HIS A 190 0.97 2.46 10.81
N THR A 191 -0.08 1.90 10.21
CA THR A 191 -1.44 2.45 10.19
C THR A 191 -2.39 1.45 10.83
N ALA A 192 -2.83 1.74 12.05
CA ALA A 192 -3.73 0.89 12.82
C ALA A 192 -5.20 1.02 12.37
N GLU A 193 -5.54 2.12 11.73
CA GLU A 193 -6.91 2.43 11.33
C GLU A 193 -7.18 1.98 9.88
N PRO A 194 -8.30 1.28 9.61
CA PRO A 194 -8.56 0.76 8.27
C PRO A 194 -8.66 1.85 7.20
N MET A 195 -7.83 1.74 6.17
CA MET A 195 -7.83 2.63 5.02
C MET A 195 -8.00 1.86 3.71
N ALA A 196 -8.57 2.52 2.70
CA ALA A 196 -8.71 1.94 1.37
C ALA A 196 -7.32 1.74 0.73
N SER A 197 -7.16 0.73 -0.12
CA SER A 197 -5.85 0.46 -0.72
C SER A 197 -5.32 1.62 -1.58
N TYR A 198 -6.20 2.43 -2.17
CA TYR A 198 -5.81 3.55 -3.04
C TYR A 198 -5.20 4.73 -2.27
N VAL A 199 -5.46 4.84 -0.96
CA VAL A 199 -4.85 5.89 -0.10
C VAL A 199 -3.52 5.45 0.52
N ALA A 200 -3.17 4.17 0.41
CA ALA A 200 -1.82 3.71 0.74
C ALA A 200 -0.82 4.37 -0.22
N THR A 201 0.21 5.01 0.34
CA THR A 201 1.22 5.76 -0.41
C THR A 201 2.61 5.43 0.08
N VAL A 202 3.57 5.52 -0.84
CA VAL A 202 5.00 5.46 -0.56
C VAL A 202 5.65 6.58 -1.35
N ALA A 203 6.40 7.43 -0.67
CA ALA A 203 7.21 8.47 -1.29
C ALA A 203 8.68 8.25 -0.95
N ILE A 204 9.51 8.14 -1.98
CA ILE A 204 10.94 7.88 -1.88
C ILE A 204 11.67 9.04 -2.52
N GLY A 205 12.62 9.62 -1.79
CA GLY A 205 13.37 10.78 -2.25
C GLY A 205 14.26 11.35 -1.16
N ARG A 206 14.77 12.56 -1.38
CA ARG A 206 15.36 13.38 -0.34
C ARG A 206 14.30 14.34 0.19
N TYR A 207 14.15 14.40 1.50
CA TYR A 207 13.14 15.23 2.15
C TYR A 207 13.71 16.03 3.32
N ASP A 208 13.35 17.32 3.36
CA ASP A 208 13.36 18.12 4.56
C ASP A 208 12.15 17.73 5.42
N ILE A 209 12.39 17.08 6.56
CA ILE A 209 11.32 16.60 7.44
C ILE A 209 11.07 17.59 8.57
N THR A 210 9.83 18.03 8.71
CA THR A 210 9.33 18.78 9.86
C THR A 210 8.32 17.94 10.64
N ARG A 211 8.46 17.90 11.96
CA ARG A 211 7.51 17.25 12.87
C ARG A 211 6.93 18.29 13.81
N SER A 212 5.62 18.30 13.95
CA SER A 212 4.87 19.16 14.86
C SER A 212 3.65 18.43 15.40
N THR A 213 2.77 19.14 16.10
CA THR A 213 1.50 18.61 16.60
C THR A 213 0.39 19.63 16.42
N THR A 214 -0.85 19.16 16.31
CA THR A 214 -2.04 20.02 16.45
C THR A 214 -2.21 20.46 17.91
N LYS A 215 -3.15 21.38 18.19
CA LYS A 215 -3.42 21.82 19.57
C LYS A 215 -3.82 20.68 20.49
N ASN A 216 -4.47 19.65 19.93
CA ASN A 216 -4.94 18.47 20.66
C ASN A 216 -3.91 17.32 20.66
N GLY A 217 -2.68 17.56 20.19
CA GLY A 217 -1.57 16.61 20.27
C GLY A 217 -1.50 15.61 19.13
N LEU A 218 -2.30 15.73 18.07
CA LEU A 218 -2.20 14.87 16.89
C LEU A 218 -0.84 15.11 16.20
N PRO A 219 0.02 14.08 16.04
CA PRO A 219 1.28 14.20 15.32
C PRO A 219 1.08 14.67 13.87
N VAL A 220 1.89 15.65 13.47
CA VAL A 220 1.96 16.16 12.10
C VAL A 220 3.35 15.89 11.53
N TYR A 221 3.41 15.13 10.44
CA TYR A 221 4.64 14.75 9.75
C TYR A 221 4.67 15.35 8.35
N VAL A 222 5.59 16.27 8.10
CA VAL A 222 5.72 16.94 6.80
C VAL A 222 7.07 16.59 6.20
N ALA A 223 7.08 16.02 5.01
CA ALA A 223 8.26 15.75 4.20
C ALA A 223 8.19 16.61 2.94
N VAL A 224 9.24 17.37 2.61
CA VAL A 224 9.23 18.24 1.43
C VAL A 224 10.52 18.05 0.65
N ASP A 225 10.43 17.96 -0.67
CA ASP A 225 11.62 18.02 -1.53
C ASP A 225 12.37 19.34 -1.23
N PRO A 226 13.70 19.30 -0.95
CA PRO A 226 14.46 20.49 -0.59
C PRO A 226 14.36 21.66 -1.59
N THR A 227 14.06 21.38 -2.86
CA THR A 227 13.85 22.41 -3.89
C THR A 227 12.53 23.16 -3.72
N GLN A 228 11.57 22.61 -2.98
CA GLN A 228 10.24 23.15 -2.73
C GLN A 228 10.06 23.71 -1.33
N THR A 229 10.95 23.42 -0.37
CA THR A 229 10.84 23.79 1.05
C THR A 229 10.46 25.26 1.25
N ALA A 230 11.13 26.19 0.57
CA ALA A 230 10.86 27.62 0.72
C ALA A 230 9.46 28.02 0.23
N ALA A 231 9.02 27.46 -0.90
CA ALA A 231 7.71 27.75 -1.49
C ALA A 231 6.57 27.11 -0.68
N ALA A 232 6.78 25.89 -0.17
CA ALA A 232 5.78 25.13 0.56
C ALA A 232 5.64 25.54 2.03
N LYS A 233 6.67 26.17 2.62
CA LYS A 233 6.72 26.47 4.07
C LYS A 233 5.46 27.15 4.60
N LYS A 234 4.96 28.18 3.90
CA LYS A 234 3.79 28.93 4.37
C LYS A 234 2.55 28.04 4.43
N VAL A 235 2.19 27.40 3.32
CA VAL A 235 0.98 26.58 3.24
C VAL A 235 1.05 25.37 4.16
N LEU A 236 2.20 24.70 4.25
CA LEU A 236 2.34 23.51 5.10
C LEU A 236 2.36 23.85 6.59
N SER A 237 2.71 25.09 6.96
CA SER A 237 2.62 25.54 8.36
C SER A 237 1.18 25.73 8.86
N GLU A 238 0.20 25.78 7.94
CA GLU A 238 -1.22 25.93 8.28
C GLU A 238 -1.89 24.58 8.61
N ILE A 239 -1.25 23.44 8.31
CA ILE A 239 -1.80 22.09 8.55
C ILE A 239 -2.37 21.94 9.97
N PRO A 240 -1.64 22.27 11.07
CA PRO A 240 -2.19 22.10 12.41
C PRO A 240 -3.50 22.85 12.65
N GLU A 241 -3.64 24.07 12.10
CA GLU A 241 -4.85 24.89 12.25
C GLU A 241 -6.00 24.35 11.39
N ILE A 242 -5.70 23.88 10.17
CA ILE A 242 -6.68 23.22 9.30
C ILE A 242 -7.22 21.98 10.00
N MET A 243 -6.36 21.14 10.56
CA MET A 243 -6.77 19.93 11.27
C MET A 243 -7.60 20.22 12.51
N ASP A 244 -7.27 21.28 13.27
CA ASP A 244 -8.08 21.72 14.41
C ASP A 244 -9.48 22.19 13.95
N TRP A 245 -9.55 22.91 12.84
CA TRP A 245 -10.80 23.37 12.25
C TRP A 245 -11.65 22.20 11.73
N GLU A 246 -11.06 21.24 11.02
CA GLU A 246 -11.74 20.04 10.56
C GLU A 246 -12.26 19.22 11.73
N ALA A 247 -11.46 19.05 12.78
CA ALA A 247 -11.85 18.32 13.97
C ALA A 247 -13.04 18.96 14.71
N TYR A 248 -13.11 20.30 14.73
CA TYR A 248 -14.24 21.04 15.30
C TYR A 248 -15.54 20.81 14.50
N ASN A 249 -15.45 20.74 13.16
CA ASN A 249 -16.63 20.64 12.31
C ASN A 249 -17.11 19.20 12.07
N PHE A 250 -16.18 18.26 11.97
CA PHE A 250 -16.46 16.88 11.54
C PHE A 250 -16.26 15.84 12.65
N GLY A 251 -15.75 16.25 13.81
CA GLY A 251 -15.38 15.36 14.91
C GLY A 251 -13.91 14.93 14.85
N PRO A 252 -13.45 14.12 15.82
CA PRO A 252 -12.05 13.75 15.94
C PRO A 252 -11.46 13.17 14.64
N TYR A 253 -10.22 13.57 14.32
CA TYR A 253 -9.51 13.02 13.18
C TYR A 253 -9.35 11.49 13.31
N PRO A 254 -9.67 10.69 12.28
CA PRO A 254 -9.85 9.25 12.43
C PRO A 254 -8.54 8.44 12.39
N PHE A 255 -7.37 9.08 12.23
CA PHE A 255 -6.07 8.41 12.22
C PHE A 255 -5.13 8.93 13.31
N SER A 256 -4.11 8.14 13.63
CA SER A 256 -3.09 8.43 14.64
C SER A 256 -2.10 9.53 14.26
N ALA A 257 -1.92 9.83 12.97
CA ALA A 257 -1.04 10.90 12.49
C ALA A 257 -1.55 11.50 11.17
N THR A 258 -1.19 12.77 10.91
CA THR A 258 -1.50 13.49 9.66
C THR A 258 -0.24 14.16 9.11
N GLY A 259 -0.31 14.72 7.91
CA GLY A 259 0.90 15.25 7.28
C GLY A 259 0.78 15.67 5.82
N ALA A 260 1.94 15.90 5.22
CA ALA A 260 2.09 16.20 3.81
C ALA A 260 3.42 15.63 3.28
N ILE A 261 3.42 15.32 1.99
CA ILE A 261 4.58 14.90 1.17
C ILE A 261 4.64 15.82 -0.05
#